data_AF-A0A3D2Q2M1-F1
#
_entry.id   AF-A0A3D2Q2M1-F1
#
_cell.length_a   1.000
_cell.length_b   1.000
_cell.length_c   1.000
_cell.angle_alpha   90.00
_cell.angle_beta   90.00
_cell.angle_gamma   90.00
#
_symmetry.space_group_name_H-M   'P 1'
#
loop_
_entity.id
_entity.type
_entity.pdbx_description
1 polymer ?
#
loop_
_entity_poly.entity_id
_entity_poly.type
_entity_poly.pdbx_seq_one_letter_code
_entity_poly.pdbx_strand_id
1 'polypeptide(L)'
;MIQTQAQLRDFLQTIQGETELAIDTEFKRVSTYYPVLCLVQIATKSATDCIDVLALDDLEPLFDKLYQNDCVWIVHSARQDIEAMHCLSGRLPKQLFDTQIAASLLNHPIQV
;
A
#
# COMPACT_ATOMS: atom_id res chain seq x y z
N MET A 1 2.43 -7.87 12.50
CA MET A 1 2.61 -6.41 12.60
C MET A 1 4.11 -6.14 12.58
N ILE A 2 4.56 -5.35 11.61
CA ILE A 2 5.97 -5.02 11.34
C ILE A 2 6.27 -3.65 11.92
N GLN A 3 7.23 -3.57 12.84
CA GLN A 3 7.60 -2.33 13.55
C GLN A 3 9.11 -2.07 13.57
N THR A 4 9.90 -2.94 12.94
CA THR A 4 11.36 -2.82 12.90
C THR A 4 11.89 -3.07 11.50
N GLN A 5 13.05 -2.48 11.18
CA GLN A 5 13.67 -2.65 9.87
C GLN A 5 13.99 -4.12 9.53
N ALA A 6 14.29 -4.94 10.55
CA ALA A 6 14.54 -6.37 10.36
C ALA A 6 13.27 -7.10 9.92
N GLN A 7 12.15 -6.89 10.64
CA GLN A 7 10.86 -7.46 10.27
C GLN A 7 10.40 -7.02 8.88
N LEU A 8 10.63 -5.74 8.51
CA LEU A 8 10.31 -5.26 7.17
C LEU A 8 11.11 -6.03 6.11
N ARG A 9 12.43 -6.16 6.27
CA ARG A 9 13.26 -6.90 5.31
C ARG A 9 12.85 -8.37 5.20
N ASP A 10 12.57 -9.03 6.30
CA ASP A 10 12.16 -10.45 6.32
C ASP A 10 10.81 -10.65 5.61
N PHE A 11 9.86 -9.74 5.81
CA PHE A 11 8.59 -9.74 5.10
C PHE A 11 8.77 -9.50 3.60
N LEU A 12 9.54 -8.48 3.23
CA LEU A 12 9.81 -8.16 1.81
C LEU A 12 10.55 -9.29 1.09
N GLN A 13 11.45 -10.01 1.78
CA GLN A 13 12.11 -11.22 1.27
C GLN A 13 11.09 -12.32 0.99
N THR A 14 10.11 -12.50 1.89
CA THR A 14 9.05 -13.53 1.75
C THR A 14 8.18 -13.26 0.54
N ILE A 15 7.84 -12.00 0.27
CA ILE A 15 6.99 -11.61 -0.86
C ILE A 15 7.78 -11.15 -2.10
N GLN A 16 9.09 -11.38 -2.16
CA GLN A 16 9.96 -10.81 -3.19
C GLN A 16 9.49 -11.15 -4.62
N GLY A 17 9.03 -12.39 -4.83
CA GLY A 17 8.55 -12.87 -6.14
C GLY A 17 7.07 -12.59 -6.44
N GLU A 18 6.33 -11.99 -5.51
CA GLU A 18 4.90 -11.68 -5.68
C GLU A 18 4.75 -10.33 -6.39
N THR A 19 3.97 -10.28 -7.46
CA THR A 19 3.74 -9.04 -8.24
C THR A 19 2.33 -8.49 -8.08
N GLU A 20 1.40 -9.27 -7.51
CA GLU A 20 0.02 -8.86 -7.23
C GLU A 20 -0.09 -8.59 -5.73
N LEU A 21 -0.10 -7.30 -5.34
CA LEU A 21 -0.13 -6.90 -3.94
C LEU A 21 -1.47 -6.24 -3.63
N ALA A 22 -2.26 -6.84 -2.74
CA ALA A 22 -3.42 -6.18 -2.17
C ALA A 22 -2.96 -5.19 -1.10
N ILE A 23 -3.33 -3.92 -1.26
CA ILE A 23 -2.82 -2.80 -0.45
C ILE A 23 -4.01 -2.02 0.11
N ASP A 24 -3.88 -1.63 1.37
CA ASP A 24 -4.79 -0.72 2.05
C ASP A 24 -3.98 0.16 3.02
N THR A 25 -4.45 1.37 3.33
CA THR A 25 -3.69 2.30 4.16
C THR A 25 -4.53 2.95 5.25
N GLU A 26 -3.91 3.19 6.40
CA GLU A 26 -4.49 4.00 7.48
C GLU A 26 -3.72 5.31 7.61
N PHE A 27 -4.42 6.44 7.61
CA PHE A 27 -3.81 7.76 7.72
C PHE A 27 -4.65 8.71 8.58
N LYS A 28 -3.98 9.69 9.22
CA LYS A 28 -4.63 10.78 9.94
C LYS A 28 -4.57 12.08 9.13
N ARG A 29 -5.67 12.85 9.16
CA ARG A 29 -5.78 14.20 8.55
C ARG A 29 -6.11 15.30 9.58
N VAL A 30 -5.96 15.00 10.87
CA VAL A 30 -6.31 15.94 11.93
C VAL A 30 -5.19 16.94 12.12
N SER A 31 -5.49 18.23 11.91
CA SER A 31 -4.58 19.36 12.12
C SER A 31 -3.31 19.33 11.26
N THR A 32 -3.33 18.64 10.11
CA THR A 32 -2.23 18.59 9.16
C THR A 32 -2.72 18.93 7.75
N TYR A 33 -1.89 19.61 6.95
CA TYR A 33 -2.23 19.92 5.55
C TYR A 33 -2.14 18.67 4.66
N TYR A 34 -1.09 17.87 4.84
CA TYR A 34 -0.91 16.58 4.18
C TYR A 34 -1.38 15.43 5.08
N PRO A 35 -1.90 14.32 4.52
CA PRO A 35 -2.19 13.12 5.28
C PRO A 35 -0.91 12.56 5.90
N VAL A 36 -0.98 12.17 7.17
CA VAL A 36 0.11 11.41 7.80
C VAL A 36 -0.26 9.94 7.72
N LEU A 37 0.46 9.21 6.87
CA LEU A 37 0.33 7.76 6.76
C LEU A 37 0.80 7.10 8.06
N CYS A 38 -0.05 6.27 8.65
CA CYS A 38 0.17 5.59 9.92
C CYS A 38 0.46 4.10 9.71
N LEU A 39 -0.26 3.45 8.79
CA LEU A 39 -0.17 2.02 8.55
C LEU A 39 -0.28 1.73 7.05
N VAL A 40 0.45 0.70 6.61
CA VAL A 40 0.26 0.09 5.28
C VAL A 40 -0.02 -1.40 5.48
N GLN A 41 -1.16 -1.86 5.00
CA GLN A 41 -1.53 -3.27 4.97
C GLN A 41 -1.13 -3.85 3.62
N ILE A 42 -0.45 -5.00 3.63
CA ILE A 42 -0.11 -5.73 2.39
C ILE A 42 -0.55 -7.17 2.55
N ALA A 43 -1.31 -7.66 1.56
CA ALA A 43 -1.60 -9.07 1.39
C ALA A 43 -1.14 -9.55 0.01
N THR A 44 -0.56 -10.75 -0.02
CA THR A 44 -0.22 -11.51 -1.22
C THR A 44 -0.88 -12.88 -1.14
N LYS A 45 -0.60 -13.77 -2.10
CA LYS A 45 -1.08 -15.16 -2.03
C LYS A 45 -0.45 -15.94 -0.87
N SER A 46 0.74 -15.54 -0.43
CA SER A 46 1.59 -16.30 0.50
C SER A 46 1.73 -15.65 1.88
N ALA A 47 1.53 -14.34 2.00
CA ALA A 47 1.73 -13.61 3.25
C ALA A 47 0.75 -12.45 3.39
N THR A 48 0.51 -12.02 4.63
CA THR A 48 -0.26 -10.81 4.94
C THR A 48 0.29 -10.18 6.21
N ASP A 49 0.57 -8.89 6.19
CA ASP A 49 1.00 -8.17 7.38
C ASP A 49 0.66 -6.66 7.28
N CYS A 50 0.72 -6.00 8.44
CA CYS A 50 0.56 -4.55 8.58
C CYS A 50 1.91 -3.93 8.97
N ILE A 51 2.32 -2.91 8.24
CA ILE A 51 3.56 -2.17 8.40
C ILE A 51 3.28 -0.88 9.14
N ASP A 52 3.84 -0.74 10.34
CA ASP A 52 3.78 0.47 11.15
C ASP A 52 4.74 1.52 10.60
N VAL A 53 4.20 2.45 9.81
CA VAL A 53 4.97 3.49 9.11
C VAL A 53 5.64 4.44 10.10
N LEU A 54 5.04 4.63 11.28
CA LEU A 54 5.53 5.56 12.29
C LEU A 54 6.69 4.98 13.11
N ALA A 55 6.83 3.66 13.14
CA ALA A 55 7.87 2.95 13.89
C ALA A 55 9.16 2.71 13.07
N LEU A 56 9.13 2.96 11.76
CA LEU A 56 10.23 2.68 10.84
C LEU A 56 10.98 3.95 10.46
N ASP A 57 12.31 3.89 10.56
CA ASP A 57 13.19 5.02 10.19
C ASP A 57 13.42 5.11 8.67
N ASP A 58 13.27 3.99 7.95
CA ASP A 58 13.53 3.89 6.51
C ASP A 58 12.45 3.05 5.80
N LEU A 59 11.69 3.72 4.94
CA LEU A 59 10.61 3.12 4.13
C LEU A 59 11.06 2.82 2.70
N GLU A 60 12.29 3.17 2.31
CA GLU A 60 12.76 2.99 0.93
C GLU A 60 12.66 1.52 0.46
N PRO A 61 13.00 0.49 1.26
CA PRO A 61 12.83 -0.90 0.84
C PRO A 61 11.38 -1.27 0.53
N LEU A 62 10.42 -0.69 1.28
CA LEU A 62 9.00 -0.88 1.01
C LEU A 62 8.64 -0.25 -0.34
N PHE A 63 9.07 0.99 -0.58
CA PHE A 63 8.80 1.68 -1.84
C PHE A 63 9.46 0.98 -3.04
N ASP A 64 10.67 0.45 -2.88
CA ASP A 64 11.33 -0.30 -3.94
C ASP A 64 10.56 -1.57 -4.32
N LYS A 65 9.91 -2.22 -3.35
CA LYS A 65 9.02 -3.36 -3.64
C LYS A 65 7.71 -2.93 -4.29
N LEU A 66 7.07 -1.88 -3.78
CA LEU A 66 5.75 -1.47 -4.23
C LEU A 66 5.77 -0.82 -5.62
N TYR A 67 6.82 -0.07 -5.97
CA TYR A 67 6.86 0.72 -7.20
C TYR A 67 7.63 0.05 -8.35
N GLN A 68 7.83 -1.27 -8.29
CA GLN A 68 8.39 -2.05 -9.41
C GLN A 68 7.47 -1.96 -10.64
N ASN A 69 8.04 -2.05 -11.84
CA ASN A 69 7.27 -1.91 -13.09
C ASN A 69 6.23 -3.03 -13.28
N ASP A 70 6.52 -4.23 -12.77
CA ASP A 70 5.67 -5.41 -12.84
C ASP A 70 4.74 -5.57 -11.63
N CYS A 71 4.85 -4.70 -10.62
CA CYS A 71 3.99 -4.74 -9.44
C CYS A 71 2.63 -4.08 -9.71
N VAL A 72 1.56 -4.84 -9.50
CA VAL A 72 0.16 -4.41 -9.56
C VAL A 72 -0.35 -4.16 -8.15
N TRP A 73 -0.76 -2.91 -7.90
CA TRP A 73 -1.47 -2.56 -6.68
C TRP A 73 -2.94 -2.93 -6.84
N ILE A 74 -3.41 -3.90 -6.08
CA ILE A 74 -4.83 -4.26 -5.98
C ILE A 74 -5.39 -3.55 -4.75
N VAL A 75 -6.37 -2.68 -4.97
CA VAL A 75 -6.83 -1.70 -3.99
C VAL A 75 -8.34 -1.53 -4.10
N HIS A 76 -8.96 -0.84 -3.15
CA HIS A 76 -10.37 -0.51 -3.18
C HIS A 76 -10.56 0.97 -2.86
N SER A 77 -11.12 1.76 -3.80
CA SER A 77 -11.32 3.20 -3.60
C SER A 77 -10.01 3.97 -3.34
N ALA A 78 -9.00 3.71 -4.18
CA ALA A 78 -7.58 3.95 -3.89
C ALA A 78 -7.11 5.41 -3.91
N ARG A 79 -8.02 6.36 -4.15
CA ARG A 79 -7.64 7.76 -4.41
C ARG A 79 -6.84 8.35 -3.26
N GLN A 80 -7.25 8.08 -2.01
CA GLN A 80 -6.60 8.64 -0.83
C GLN A 80 -5.33 7.87 -0.45
N ASP A 81 -5.28 6.57 -0.69
CA ASP A 81 -4.10 5.74 -0.50
C ASP A 81 -2.94 6.19 -1.40
N ILE A 82 -3.24 6.44 -2.67
CA ILE A 82 -2.26 6.96 -3.63
C ILE A 82 -1.73 8.32 -3.18
N GLU A 83 -2.60 9.22 -2.72
CA GLU A 83 -2.19 10.53 -2.19
C GLU A 83 -1.27 10.40 -0.97
N ALA A 84 -1.64 9.56 0.00
CA ALA A 84 -0.87 9.36 1.22
C ALA A 84 0.51 8.73 0.94
N MET A 85 0.55 7.69 0.10
CA MET A 85 1.79 7.05 -0.33
C MET A 85 2.67 7.97 -1.18
N HIS A 86 2.06 8.81 -2.03
CA HIS A 86 2.80 9.78 -2.83
C HIS A 86 3.46 10.88 -1.99
N CYS A 87 2.78 11.36 -0.93
CA CYS A 87 3.34 12.37 -0.03
C CYS A 87 4.63 11.92 0.66
N LEU A 88 4.80 10.60 0.89
CA LEU A 88 6.01 10.05 1.49
C LEU A 88 7.06 9.61 0.46
N SER A 89 6.64 8.97 -0.64
CA SER A 89 7.57 8.35 -1.60
C SER A 89 7.97 9.27 -2.76
N GLY A 90 7.14 10.26 -3.09
CA GLY A 90 7.24 11.02 -4.35
C GLY A 90 6.97 10.19 -5.61
N ARG A 91 6.49 8.94 -5.47
CA ARG A 91 6.26 7.98 -6.56
C ARG A 91 4.76 7.79 -6.82
N LEU A 92 4.43 7.26 -8.00
CA LEU A 92 3.09 6.80 -8.36
C LEU A 92 3.16 5.33 -8.79
N PRO A 93 2.15 4.50 -8.46
CA PRO A 93 2.15 3.10 -8.84
C PRO A 93 2.17 2.97 -10.37
N LYS A 94 2.93 2.00 -10.87
CA LYS A 94 3.03 1.74 -12.32
C LYS A 94 1.81 1.01 -12.85
N GLN A 95 1.22 0.15 -12.03
CA GLN A 95 0.01 -0.60 -12.34
C GLN A 95 -0.93 -0.57 -11.13
N LEU A 96 -2.21 -0.36 -11.38
CA LEU A 96 -3.25 -0.21 -10.37
C LEU A 96 -4.50 -0.95 -10.84
N PHE A 97 -5.08 -1.76 -9.96
CA PHE A 97 -6.39 -2.39 -10.14
C PHE A 97 -7.29 -1.98 -8.98
N ASP A 98 -8.21 -1.05 -9.22
CA ASP A 98 -9.19 -0.61 -8.24
C ASP A 98 -10.47 -1.44 -8.35
N THR A 99 -10.73 -2.21 -7.30
CA THR A 99 -11.88 -3.11 -7.21
C THR A 99 -13.22 -2.37 -7.13
N GLN A 100 -13.27 -1.15 -6.57
CA GLN A 100 -14.48 -0.33 -6.56
C GLN A 100 -14.86 0.11 -7.98
N ILE A 101 -13.86 0.53 -8.76
CA ILE A 101 -14.05 0.89 -10.18
C ILE A 101 -14.47 -0.34 -10.99
N ALA A 102 -13.80 -1.48 -10.78
CA ALA A 102 -14.16 -2.73 -11.44
C ALA A 102 -15.60 -3.16 -11.13
N ALA A 103 -16.02 -3.05 -9.86
CA ALA A 103 -17.38 -3.34 -9.44
C ALA A 103 -18.41 -2.42 -10.12
N SER A 104 -18.11 -1.12 -10.22
CA SER A 104 -18.95 -0.16 -10.93
C SER A 104 -19.08 -0.49 -12.43
N LEU A 105 -18.01 -0.94 -13.08
CA LEU A 105 -18.02 -1.35 -14.49
C LEU A 105 -18.84 -2.63 -14.72
N LEU A 106 -18.96 -3.49 -13.71
CA LEU A 106 -19.78 -4.70 -13.73
C LEU A 106 -21.24 -4.45 -13.30
N ASN A 107 -21.67 -3.20 -13.14
CA ASN A 107 -23.00 -2.81 -12.65
C ASN A 107 -23.34 -3.34 -11.25
N HIS A 108 -22.34 -3.55 -10.38
CA HIS A 108 -22.62 -3.77 -8.96
C HIS A 108 -23.11 -2.48 -8.30
N PRO A 109 -23.83 -2.57 -7.16
CA PRO A 109 -24.20 -1.40 -6.36
C PRO A 109 -22.97 -0.58 -5.96
N ILE A 110 -23.18 0.71 -5.65
CA ILE A 110 -22.13 1.59 -5.13
C ILE A 110 -21.51 0.96 -3.88
N GLN A 111 -20.19 0.81 -3.90
CA GLN A 111 -19.37 0.38 -2.78
C GLN A 111 -18.73 1.63 -2.17
N VAL A 112 -18.85 1.77 -0.85
CA VAL A 112 -18.35 2.92 -0.07
C VAL A 112 -17.22 2.47 0.83
#